data_AF-A0A7J2LUX5-F1
#
_entry.id   AF-A0A7J2LUX5-F1
#
_cell.length_a   1.000
_cell.length_b   1.000
_cell.length_c   1.000
_cell.angle_alpha   90.00
_cell.angle_beta   90.00
_cell.angle_gamma   90.00
#
_symmetry.space_group_name_H-M   'P 1'
#
loop_
_entity.id
_entity.type
_entity.pdbx_description
1 polymer ?
#
loop_
_entity_poly.entity_id
_entity_poly.type
_entity_poly.pdbx_seq_one_letter_code
_entity_poly.pdbx_strand_id
1 'polypeptide(L)'
;MNILEKALRMLEDEPLCDSCLGRQFAFLGYGMENKDRGKAIKDLLAMEGHRLALQRDPEGLKILRILAENGGFRIASEILRKLDQAEGEKRQCFLCGGLFEDLSPLVDKAVKLLSEYEYDTFLVGIRIPAEMEEREDEFRAKHEVEYGESMRNELSRVIGKMIHEITGKKADYMKPEIVIL
;
A
#
# COMPACT_ATOMS: atom_id res chain seq x y z
N MET A 1 -2.04 12.64 18.06
CA MET A 1 -2.58 12.57 16.68
C MET A 1 -3.21 11.20 16.50
N ASN A 2 -4.48 11.14 16.10
CA ASN A 2 -5.14 9.86 15.83
C ASN A 2 -4.68 9.26 14.48
N ILE A 3 -5.14 8.05 14.15
CA ILE A 3 -4.73 7.32 12.93
C ILE A 3 -5.05 8.12 11.65
N LEU A 4 -6.23 8.74 11.58
CA LEU A 4 -6.69 9.47 10.40
C LEU A 4 -5.92 10.76 10.20
N GLU A 5 -5.69 11.53 11.27
CA GLU A 5 -4.87 12.74 11.24
C GLU A 5 -3.43 12.41 10.80
N LYS A 6 -2.87 11.31 11.31
CA LYS A 6 -1.52 10.86 10.96
C LYS A 6 -1.43 10.43 9.50
N ALA A 7 -2.41 9.68 9.02
CA ALA A 7 -2.49 9.25 7.63
C ALA A 7 -2.69 10.43 6.67
N LEU A 8 -3.53 11.41 7.04
CA LEU A 8 -3.71 12.62 6.24
C LEU A 8 -2.39 13.39 6.13
N ARG A 9 -1.67 13.58 7.24
CA ARG A 9 -0.35 14.24 7.24
C ARG A 9 0.68 13.50 6.36
N MET A 10 0.68 12.17 6.40
CA MET A 10 1.51 11.34 5.51
C MET A 10 1.20 11.60 4.03
N LEU A 11 -0.08 11.69 3.69
CA LEU A 11 -0.55 11.95 2.32
C LEU A 11 -0.36 13.41 1.89
N GLU A 12 -0.38 14.36 2.83
CA GLU A 12 -0.01 15.75 2.56
C GLU A 12 1.46 15.87 2.16
N ASP A 13 2.33 15.14 2.86
CA ASP A 13 3.77 15.17 2.63
C ASP A 13 4.17 14.41 1.35
N GLU A 14 3.64 13.20 1.13
CA GLU A 14 4.08 12.35 0.02
C GLU A 14 2.93 11.52 -0.61
N PRO A 15 2.99 11.21 -1.91
CA PRO A 15 2.03 10.31 -2.55
C PRO A 15 2.19 8.86 -2.07
N LEU A 16 1.09 8.20 -1.68
CA LEU A 16 1.10 6.84 -1.14
C LEU A 16 -0.04 5.99 -1.72
N CYS A 17 0.31 4.82 -2.27
CA CYS A 17 -0.68 3.81 -2.64
C CYS A 17 -1.30 3.14 -1.39
N ASP A 18 -2.38 2.38 -1.59
CA ASP A 18 -3.10 1.74 -0.48
C ASP A 18 -2.20 0.81 0.34
N SER A 19 -1.43 -0.07 -0.30
CA SER A 19 -0.50 -0.95 0.43
C SER A 19 0.55 -0.18 1.22
N CYS A 20 1.11 0.89 0.65
CA CYS A 20 2.16 1.69 1.30
C CYS A 20 1.66 2.55 2.45
N LEU A 21 0.44 3.07 2.37
CA LEU A 21 -0.21 3.76 3.49
C LEU A 21 -0.60 2.74 4.57
N GLY A 22 -1.28 1.66 4.18
CA GLY A 22 -1.77 0.66 5.13
C GLY A 22 -0.65 -0.03 5.90
N ARG A 23 0.48 -0.34 5.25
CA ARG A 23 1.63 -0.96 5.92
C ARG A 23 2.31 -0.05 6.96
N GLN A 24 2.01 1.24 7.03
CA GLN A 24 2.47 2.08 8.15
C GLN A 24 1.66 1.84 9.44
N PHE A 25 0.56 1.11 9.33
CA PHE A 25 -0.34 0.74 10.42
C PHE A 25 -0.57 -0.77 10.50
N ALA A 26 0.33 -1.58 9.93
CA ALA A 26 0.22 -3.03 9.77
C ALA A 26 -0.08 -3.79 11.07
N PHE A 27 0.46 -3.35 12.20
CA PHE A 27 0.25 -4.00 13.50
C PHE A 27 -1.06 -3.60 14.19
N LEU A 28 -1.94 -2.85 13.51
CA LEU A 28 -3.28 -2.51 13.96
C LEU A 28 -4.33 -3.24 13.10
N GLY A 29 -5.34 -3.84 13.75
CA GLY A 29 -6.42 -4.54 13.04
C GLY A 29 -5.94 -5.84 12.37
N TYR A 30 -5.64 -6.85 13.19
CA TYR A 30 -5.19 -8.17 12.73
C TYR A 30 -6.17 -8.82 11.73
N GLY A 31 -5.63 -9.59 10.79
CA GLY A 31 -6.41 -10.28 9.75
C GLY A 31 -6.75 -9.42 8.53
N MET A 32 -6.35 -8.15 8.52
CA MET A 32 -6.57 -7.22 7.41
C MET A 32 -5.29 -7.07 6.57
N GLU A 33 -5.43 -7.19 5.25
CA GLU A 33 -4.36 -6.91 4.29
C GLU A 33 -3.99 -5.42 4.33
N ASN A 34 -2.71 -5.08 4.13
CA ASN A 34 -2.28 -3.68 4.13
C ASN A 34 -2.93 -2.86 3.00
N LYS A 35 -3.17 -3.45 1.83
CA LYS A 35 -3.95 -2.82 0.76
C LYS A 35 -5.35 -2.42 1.26
N ASP A 36 -6.06 -3.33 1.92
CA ASP A 36 -7.40 -3.05 2.43
C ASP A 36 -7.36 -2.01 3.56
N ARG A 37 -6.36 -2.10 4.44
CA ARG A 37 -6.16 -1.15 5.55
C ARG A 37 -5.95 0.27 5.03
N GLY A 38 -5.05 0.45 4.07
CA GLY A 38 -4.81 1.77 3.47
C GLY A 38 -6.01 2.30 2.70
N LYS A 39 -6.72 1.42 1.99
CA LYS A 39 -7.98 1.79 1.31
C LYS A 39 -9.03 2.25 2.33
N ALA A 40 -9.23 1.53 3.43
CA ALA A 40 -10.20 1.88 4.46
C ALA A 40 -9.90 3.24 5.11
N ILE A 41 -8.62 3.53 5.36
CA ILE A 41 -8.18 4.85 5.84
C ILE A 41 -8.58 5.94 4.82
N LYS A 42 -8.31 5.74 3.53
CA LYS A 42 -8.67 6.70 2.48
C LYS A 42 -10.18 6.83 2.27
N ASP A 43 -10.94 5.73 2.41
CA ASP A 43 -12.40 5.76 2.40
C ASP A 43 -12.92 6.70 3.50
N LEU A 44 -12.43 6.55 4.74
CA LEU A 44 -12.83 7.39 5.87
C LEU A 44 -12.43 8.86 5.68
N LEU A 45 -11.21 9.13 5.20
CA LEU A 45 -10.77 10.49 4.89
C LEU A 45 -11.61 11.10 3.76
N ALA A 46 -11.98 10.34 2.73
CA ALA A 46 -12.82 10.83 1.64
C ALA A 46 -14.24 11.15 2.12
N MET A 47 -14.81 10.31 2.99
CA MET A 47 -16.12 10.57 3.61
C MET A 47 -16.08 11.84 4.46
N GLU A 48 -15.03 12.02 5.27
CA GLU A 48 -14.87 13.21 6.10
C GLU A 48 -14.64 14.48 5.28
N GLY A 49 -13.77 14.40 4.26
CA GLY A 49 -13.54 15.49 3.31
C GLY A 49 -14.82 15.91 2.58
N HIS A 50 -15.63 14.94 2.15
CA HIS A 50 -16.92 15.23 1.52
C HIS A 50 -17.91 15.85 2.52
N ARG A 51 -17.99 15.34 3.75
CA ARG A 51 -18.85 15.90 4.81
C ARG A 51 -18.53 17.37 5.06
N LEU A 52 -17.25 17.72 5.16
CA LEU A 52 -16.77 19.10 5.35
C LEU A 52 -17.05 19.97 4.12
N ALA A 53 -16.83 19.45 2.91
CA ALA A 53 -17.13 20.17 1.68
C ALA A 53 -18.62 20.53 1.56
N LEU A 54 -19.53 19.63 1.96
CA LEU A 54 -20.97 19.91 2.00
C LEU A 54 -21.33 21.00 3.02
N GLN A 55 -20.52 21.16 4.08
CA GLN A 55 -20.65 22.23 5.06
C GLN A 55 -19.98 23.55 4.61
N ARG A 56 -19.46 23.59 3.38
CA ARG A 56 -18.69 24.72 2.82
C ARG A 56 -17.40 25.03 3.59
N ASP A 57 -16.86 24.03 4.30
CA ASP A 57 -15.56 24.12 4.92
C ASP A 57 -14.48 23.88 3.85
N PRO A 58 -13.56 24.85 3.60
CA PRO A 58 -12.51 24.69 2.61
C PRO A 58 -11.56 23.51 2.90
N GLU A 59 -11.44 23.07 4.15
CA GLU A 59 -10.61 21.92 4.51
C GLU A 59 -11.13 20.63 3.85
N GLY A 60 -12.44 20.52 3.63
CA GLY A 60 -13.03 19.37 2.95
C GLY A 60 -12.51 19.20 1.52
N LEU A 61 -12.45 20.30 0.76
CA LEU A 61 -11.89 20.28 -0.60
C LEU A 61 -10.39 20.00 -0.60
N LYS A 62 -9.67 20.51 0.41
CA LYS A 62 -8.23 20.25 0.57
C LYS A 62 -7.96 18.75 0.78
N ILE A 63 -8.66 18.11 1.71
CA ILE A 63 -8.56 16.66 1.97
C ILE A 63 -8.84 15.87 0.69
N LEU A 64 -9.92 16.19 -0.02
CA LEU A 64 -10.29 15.50 -1.24
C LEU A 64 -9.22 15.64 -2.34
N ARG A 65 -8.61 16.82 -2.50
CA ARG A 65 -7.50 17.03 -3.46
C ARG A 65 -6.28 16.20 -3.11
N ILE A 66 -5.89 16.18 -1.83
CA ILE A 66 -4.77 15.35 -1.35
C ILE A 66 -5.04 13.87 -1.64
N LEU A 67 -6.25 13.39 -1.37
CA LEU A 67 -6.62 11.99 -1.64
C LEU A 67 -6.63 11.66 -3.14
N ALA A 68 -7.09 12.57 -3.99
CA ALA A 68 -7.09 12.38 -5.43
C ALA A 68 -5.66 12.33 -6.00
N GLU A 69 -4.83 13.32 -5.66
CA GLU A 69 -3.48 13.49 -6.21
C GLU A 69 -2.46 12.55 -5.56
N ASN A 70 -2.31 12.64 -4.23
CA ASN A 70 -1.29 11.91 -3.47
C ASN A 70 -1.79 10.54 -3.02
N GLY A 71 -3.09 10.42 -2.72
CA GLY A 71 -3.70 9.12 -2.43
C GLY A 71 -4.00 8.28 -3.67
N GLY A 72 -4.01 8.87 -4.88
CA GLY A 72 -4.44 8.20 -6.11
C GLY A 72 -5.85 7.61 -5.99
N PHE A 73 -6.71 8.25 -5.18
CA PHE A 73 -7.93 7.64 -4.70
C PHE A 73 -9.15 8.05 -5.52
N ARG A 74 -9.62 7.13 -6.38
CA ARG A 74 -10.71 7.37 -7.34
C ARG A 74 -11.99 7.95 -6.72
N ILE A 75 -12.34 7.55 -5.50
CA ILE A 75 -13.56 8.05 -4.86
C ILE A 75 -13.47 9.56 -4.60
N ALA A 76 -12.30 10.05 -4.18
CA ALA A 76 -12.08 11.48 -3.96
C ALA A 76 -12.16 12.28 -5.27
N SER A 77 -11.57 11.75 -6.35
CA SER A 77 -11.71 12.27 -7.71
C SER A 77 -13.16 12.41 -8.16
N GLU A 78 -13.97 11.37 -7.94
CA GLU A 78 -15.39 11.38 -8.30
C GLU A 78 -16.19 12.40 -7.47
N ILE A 79 -15.86 12.55 -6.19
CA ILE A 79 -16.50 13.56 -5.34
C ILE A 79 -16.15 14.97 -5.84
N LEU A 80 -14.87 15.27 -6.09
CA LEU A 80 -14.44 16.57 -6.62
C LEU A 80 -15.15 16.91 -7.93
N ARG A 81 -15.23 15.95 -8.85
CA ARG A 81 -15.92 16.12 -10.13
C ARG A 81 -17.41 16.43 -9.96
N LYS A 82 -18.08 15.77 -9.02
CA LYS A 82 -19.50 16.05 -8.70
C LYS A 82 -19.73 17.40 -8.02
N LEU A 83 -18.70 17.97 -7.41
CA LEU A 83 -18.71 19.30 -6.80
C LEU A 83 -18.20 20.40 -7.75
N ASP A 84 -18.05 20.09 -9.05
CA ASP A 84 -17.49 20.96 -10.08
C ASP A 84 -16.11 21.54 -9.70
N GLN A 85 -15.30 20.73 -9.00
CA GLN A 85 -13.94 21.09 -8.60
C GLN A 85 -12.91 20.44 -9.52
N ALA A 86 -11.90 21.22 -9.92
CA ALA A 86 -10.74 20.69 -10.61
C ALA A 86 -9.98 19.69 -9.73
N GLU A 87 -9.47 18.61 -10.33
CA GLU A 87 -8.56 17.66 -9.70
C GLU A 87 -7.19 17.72 -10.37
N GLY A 88 -6.11 17.54 -9.61
CA GLY A 88 -4.78 17.37 -10.17
C GLY A 88 -4.55 15.94 -10.67
N GLU A 89 -3.39 15.71 -11.30
CA GLU A 89 -3.01 14.39 -11.77
C GLU A 89 -2.58 13.48 -10.61
N LYS A 90 -2.94 12.19 -10.71
CA LYS A 90 -2.47 11.15 -9.79
C LYS A 90 -0.94 11.10 -9.84
N ARG A 91 -0.31 11.18 -8.67
CA ARG A 91 1.15 11.03 -8.53
C ARG A 91 1.51 9.58 -8.23
N GLN A 92 2.72 9.18 -8.64
CA GLN A 92 3.25 7.85 -8.36
C GLN A 92 3.61 7.74 -6.87
N CYS A 93 3.39 6.56 -6.28
CA CYS A 93 3.70 6.33 -4.87
C CYS A 93 5.18 6.59 -4.56
N PHE A 94 5.44 7.48 -3.62
CA PHE A 94 6.78 7.84 -3.15
C PHE A 94 7.53 6.61 -2.64
N LEU A 95 6.88 5.75 -1.84
CA LEU A 95 7.56 4.62 -1.21
C LEU A 95 7.87 3.49 -2.19
N CYS A 96 6.90 3.03 -2.98
CA CYS A 96 7.08 1.83 -3.82
C CYS A 96 7.28 2.11 -5.32
N GLY A 97 7.16 3.36 -5.78
CA GLY A 97 7.27 3.67 -7.20
C GLY A 97 6.22 2.93 -8.06
N GLY A 98 5.06 2.61 -7.52
CA GLY A 98 4.02 1.85 -8.23
C GLY A 98 4.22 0.33 -8.26
N LEU A 99 5.22 -0.22 -7.56
CA LEU A 99 5.48 -1.67 -7.52
C LEU A 99 4.26 -2.50 -7.09
N PHE A 100 3.44 -1.99 -6.16
CA PHE A 100 2.22 -2.67 -5.69
C PHE A 100 1.03 -2.54 -6.66
N GLU A 101 1.16 -1.82 -7.78
CA GLU A 101 0.09 -1.71 -8.78
C GLU A 101 -0.03 -2.99 -9.60
N ASP A 102 1.09 -3.60 -9.97
CA ASP A 102 1.12 -4.87 -10.69
C ASP A 102 2.34 -5.71 -10.31
N LEU A 103 2.09 -6.80 -9.56
CA LEU A 103 3.09 -7.79 -9.17
C LEU A 103 3.05 -9.05 -10.06
N SER A 104 2.07 -9.13 -10.98
CA SER A 104 1.84 -10.31 -11.83
C SER A 104 3.09 -10.71 -12.62
N PRO A 105 3.86 -9.79 -13.22
CA PRO A 105 5.07 -10.16 -13.96
C PRO A 105 6.12 -10.89 -13.11
N LEU A 106 6.26 -10.55 -11.83
CA LEU A 106 7.18 -11.21 -10.91
C LEU A 106 6.66 -12.60 -10.51
N VAL A 107 5.37 -12.68 -10.21
CA VAL A 107 4.69 -13.93 -9.83
C VAL A 107 4.71 -14.93 -10.97
N ASP A 108 4.37 -14.51 -12.19
CA ASP A 108 4.34 -15.38 -13.37
C ASP A 108 5.72 -15.95 -13.68
N LYS A 109 6.76 -15.12 -13.55
CA LYS A 109 8.15 -15.56 -13.69
C LYS A 109 8.52 -16.58 -12.62
N ALA A 110 8.16 -16.34 -11.36
CA ALA A 110 8.43 -17.26 -10.26
C ALA A 110 7.72 -18.61 -10.44
N VAL A 111 6.41 -18.59 -10.75
CA VAL A 111 5.62 -19.81 -11.00
C VAL A 111 6.18 -20.60 -12.17
N LYS A 112 6.60 -19.93 -13.25
CA LYS A 112 7.23 -20.60 -14.40
C LYS A 112 8.50 -21.34 -13.99
N LEU A 113 9.38 -20.72 -13.21
CA LEU A 113 10.61 -21.36 -12.72
C LEU A 113 10.31 -22.52 -11.77
N LEU A 114 9.34 -22.35 -10.89
CA LEU A 114 8.92 -23.39 -9.95
C LEU A 114 8.37 -24.63 -10.63
N SER A 115 7.76 -24.49 -11.83
CA SER A 115 7.20 -25.62 -12.57
C SER A 115 8.24 -26.67 -13.03
N GLU A 116 9.54 -26.33 -12.98
CA GLU A 116 10.63 -27.24 -13.30
C GLU A 116 11.03 -28.17 -12.14
N TYR A 117 10.46 -27.95 -10.95
CA TYR A 117 10.82 -28.65 -9.72
C TYR A 117 9.59 -29.29 -9.05
N GLU A 118 9.82 -30.42 -8.38
CA GLU A 118 8.85 -30.99 -7.45
C GLU A 118 9.13 -30.48 -6.04
N TYR A 119 8.13 -29.87 -5.41
CA TYR A 119 8.22 -29.29 -4.07
C TYR A 119 6.83 -29.19 -3.44
N ASP A 120 6.76 -29.17 -2.11
CA ASP A 120 5.53 -28.94 -1.35
C ASP A 120 5.51 -27.60 -0.62
N THR A 121 6.69 -27.10 -0.24
CA THR A 121 6.84 -25.83 0.46
C THR A 121 7.81 -24.88 -0.23
N PHE A 122 7.53 -23.59 -0.14
CA PHE A 122 8.42 -22.56 -0.66
C PHE A 122 8.52 -21.35 0.27
N LEU A 123 9.54 -20.51 0.04
CA LEU A 123 9.71 -19.22 0.67
C LEU A 123 10.04 -18.17 -0.39
N VAL A 124 9.44 -16.99 -0.28
CA VAL A 124 9.77 -15.84 -1.14
C VAL A 124 10.74 -14.92 -0.42
N GLY A 125 12.00 -14.96 -0.82
CA GLY A 125 12.99 -13.96 -0.49
C GLY A 125 12.78 -12.69 -1.31
N ILE A 126 12.93 -11.53 -0.67
CA ILE A 126 12.82 -10.23 -1.34
C ILE A 126 14.11 -9.47 -1.12
N ARG A 127 14.68 -8.96 -2.22
CA ARG A 127 15.79 -8.02 -2.20
C ARG A 127 15.33 -6.67 -2.74
N ILE A 128 15.38 -5.65 -1.90
CA ILE A 128 15.02 -4.28 -2.25
C ILE A 128 16.32 -3.47 -2.44
N PRO A 129 16.39 -2.55 -3.42
CA PRO A 129 17.48 -1.58 -3.51
C PRO A 129 17.63 -0.73 -2.24
N ALA A 130 18.87 -0.44 -1.84
CA ALA A 130 19.15 0.32 -0.62
C ALA A 130 18.45 1.68 -0.60
N GLU A 131 18.40 2.38 -1.74
CA GLU A 131 17.70 3.66 -1.90
C GLU A 131 16.21 3.61 -1.51
N MET A 132 15.52 2.50 -1.74
CA MET A 132 14.12 2.35 -1.38
C MET A 132 13.96 2.05 0.12
N GLU A 133 14.91 1.33 0.72
CA GLU A 133 14.93 1.07 2.16
C GLU A 133 15.23 2.36 2.93
N GLU A 134 16.25 3.12 2.52
CA GLU A 134 16.60 4.42 3.11
C GLU A 134 15.42 5.40 3.03
N ARG A 135 14.78 5.49 1.86
CA ARG A 135 13.58 6.33 1.67
C ARG A 135 12.43 5.93 2.60
N GLU A 136 12.24 4.63 2.82
CA GLU A 136 11.22 4.14 3.76
C GLU A 136 11.56 4.50 5.21
N ASP A 137 12.82 4.33 5.60
CA ASP A 137 13.29 4.63 6.96
C ASP A 137 13.19 6.12 7.28
N GLU A 138 13.59 7.00 6.35
CA GLU A 138 13.44 8.44 6.49
C GLU A 138 11.97 8.85 6.62
N PHE A 139 11.11 8.29 5.77
CA PHE A 139 9.67 8.54 5.82
C PHE A 139 9.09 8.14 7.19
N ARG A 140 9.47 6.97 7.69
CA ARG A 140 8.99 6.47 8.99
C ARG A 140 9.46 7.30 10.16
N ALA A 141 10.73 7.72 10.15
CA ALA A 141 11.29 8.57 11.18
C ALA A 141 10.56 9.92 11.20
N LYS A 142 10.36 10.55 10.03
CA LYS A 142 9.64 11.83 9.88
C LYS A 142 8.21 11.76 10.44
N HIS A 143 7.51 10.66 10.21
CA HIS A 143 6.13 10.47 10.66
C HIS A 143 6.01 9.70 11.98
N GLU A 144 7.11 9.42 12.68
CA GLU A 144 7.13 8.69 13.96
C GLU A 144 6.33 7.37 13.90
N VAL A 145 6.51 6.57 12.84
CA VAL A 145 5.71 5.35 12.62
C VAL A 145 6.00 4.29 13.67
N GLU A 146 4.96 3.86 14.39
CA GLU A 146 5.08 2.87 15.49
C GLU A 146 4.61 1.47 15.09
N TYR A 147 3.59 1.37 14.24
CA TYR A 147 2.86 0.13 13.96
C TYR A 147 3.09 -0.40 12.55
N GLY A 148 4.20 -0.03 11.90
CA GLY A 148 4.45 -0.32 10.50
C GLY A 148 5.19 -1.65 10.24
N GLU A 149 4.98 -2.22 9.04
CA GLU A 149 5.77 -3.35 8.53
C GLU A 149 6.60 -2.96 7.30
N SER A 150 7.81 -3.50 7.18
CA SER A 150 8.71 -3.15 6.07
C SER A 150 8.11 -3.49 4.70
N MET A 151 8.48 -2.73 3.66
CA MET A 151 8.07 -3.07 2.28
C MET A 151 8.52 -4.48 1.88
N ARG A 152 9.68 -4.92 2.37
CA ARG A 152 10.21 -6.28 2.15
C ARG A 152 9.24 -7.35 2.65
N ASN A 153 8.73 -7.18 3.87
CA ASN A 153 7.80 -8.13 4.48
C ASN A 153 6.47 -8.14 3.74
N GLU A 154 5.93 -6.95 3.40
CA GLU A 154 4.69 -6.83 2.61
C GLU A 154 4.83 -7.53 1.25
N LEU A 155 5.92 -7.28 0.51
CA LEU A 155 6.15 -7.91 -0.78
C LEU A 155 6.27 -9.43 -0.67
N SER A 156 7.04 -9.93 0.29
CA SER A 156 7.22 -11.38 0.50
C SER A 156 5.87 -12.05 0.77
N ARG A 157 5.05 -11.42 1.62
CA ARG A 157 3.72 -11.89 2.01
C ARG A 157 2.73 -11.86 0.85
N VAL A 158 2.66 -10.76 0.10
CA VAL A 158 1.75 -10.60 -1.04
C VAL A 158 2.13 -11.54 -2.19
N ILE A 159 3.40 -11.57 -2.59
CA ILE A 159 3.88 -12.47 -3.66
C ILE A 159 3.71 -13.92 -3.25
N GLY A 160 4.04 -14.28 -1.99
CA GLY A 160 3.84 -15.62 -1.48
C GLY A 160 2.38 -16.08 -1.54
N LYS A 161 1.44 -15.19 -1.20
CA LYS A 161 0.00 -15.46 -1.31
C LYS A 161 -0.43 -15.67 -2.77
N MET A 162 0.03 -14.83 -3.69
CA MET A 162 -0.28 -14.97 -5.12
C MET A 162 0.26 -16.29 -5.70
N ILE A 163 1.49 -16.68 -5.36
CA ILE A 163 2.07 -17.97 -5.78
C ILE A 163 1.29 -19.15 -5.18
N HIS A 164 0.89 -19.05 -3.91
CA HIS A 164 0.06 -20.07 -3.26
C HIS A 164 -1.29 -20.25 -3.98
N GLU A 165 -1.96 -19.13 -4.32
CA GLU A 165 -3.24 -19.14 -5.04
C GLU A 165 -3.15 -19.81 -6.41
N ILE A 166 -2.00 -19.69 -7.10
CA ILE A 166 -1.78 -20.30 -8.42
C ILE A 166 -1.35 -21.76 -8.33
N THR A 167 -0.43 -22.08 -7.42
CA THR A 167 0.24 -23.40 -7.37
C THR A 167 -0.37 -24.38 -6.36
N GLY A 168 -1.13 -23.89 -5.38
CA GLY A 168 -1.63 -24.66 -4.24
C GLY A 168 -0.55 -25.06 -3.22
N LYS A 169 0.73 -24.76 -3.48
CA LYS A 169 1.87 -25.10 -2.61
C LYS A 169 1.94 -24.15 -1.42
N LYS A 170 2.49 -24.59 -0.29
CA LYS A 170 2.43 -23.81 0.96
C LYS A 170 3.67 -22.94 1.16
N ALA A 171 3.49 -21.71 1.63
CA ALA A 171 4.61 -20.91 2.09
C ALA A 171 5.07 -21.42 3.48
N ASP A 172 6.34 -21.82 3.63
CA ASP A 172 6.95 -22.24 4.90
C ASP A 172 8.21 -21.41 5.16
N TYR A 173 8.15 -20.55 6.19
CA TYR A 173 9.25 -19.66 6.57
C TYR A 173 10.34 -20.33 7.40
N MET A 174 10.07 -21.51 7.98
CA MET A 174 10.98 -22.20 8.88
C MET A 174 11.73 -23.33 8.16
N LYS A 175 11.04 -24.06 7.28
CA LYS A 175 11.58 -25.20 6.54
C LYS A 175 11.08 -25.24 5.08
N PRO A 176 11.47 -24.24 4.26
CA PRO A 176 11.16 -24.27 2.84
C PRO A 176 12.00 -25.32 2.12
N GLU A 177 11.39 -26.05 1.18
CA GLU A 177 12.12 -26.89 0.22
C GLU A 177 12.75 -26.05 -0.88
N ILE A 178 12.06 -24.99 -1.31
CA ILE A 178 12.55 -24.03 -2.32
C ILE A 178 12.52 -22.60 -1.76
N VAL A 179 13.60 -21.85 -1.99
CA VAL A 179 13.65 -20.41 -1.75
C VAL A 179 13.72 -19.68 -3.10
N ILE A 180 12.76 -18.80 -3.34
CA ILE A 180 12.70 -17.91 -4.49
C ILE A 180 13.46 -16.63 -4.12
N LEU A 181 14.37 -16.17 -4.98
CA LEU A 181 15.24 -15.00 -4.75
C LEU A 181 15.11 -13.96 -5.85
#